data_AF-A0A9P7DB15-F1
#
_entry.id   AF-A0A9P7DB15-F1
#
_cell.length_a   1.000
_cell.length_b   1.000
_cell.length_c   1.000
_cell.angle_alpha   90.00
_cell.angle_beta   90.00
_cell.angle_gamma   90.00
#
_symmetry.space_group_name_H-M   'P 1'
#
loop_
_entity.id
_entity.type
_entity.pdbx_description
1 polymer ?
#
loop_
_entity_poly.entity_id
_entity_poly.type
_entity_poly.pdbx_seq_one_letter_code
_entity_poly.pdbx_strand_id
1 'polypeptide(L)'
;LPEEYEFLIQYVDLLPGKPGSPVVPFLSLVVNINVCTLAYRDGKDLIYCLVLLLGDFKHGELVLKEQGLVVGLHSRDFMIFLSKDTTYFSLDY
;
A
#
# COMPACT_ATOMS: atom_id res chain seq x y z
N LEU A 1 15.83 -2.76 -0.42
CA LEU A 1 14.84 -2.34 -1.44
C LEU A 1 15.14 -2.89 -2.82
N PRO A 2 16.37 -2.86 -3.37
CA PRO A 2 16.62 -3.43 -4.70
C PRO A 2 16.25 -4.92 -4.77
N GLU A 3 16.66 -5.72 -3.78
CA GLU A 3 16.42 -7.18 -3.78
C GLU A 3 14.94 -7.55 -3.65
N GLU A 4 14.20 -6.89 -2.75
CA GLU A 4 12.78 -7.15 -2.55
C GLU A 4 11.95 -6.71 -3.76
N TYR A 5 12.37 -5.64 -4.43
CA TYR A 5 11.73 -5.15 -5.66
C TYR A 5 11.94 -6.14 -6.82
N GLU A 6 13.17 -6.63 -7.01
CA GLU A 6 13.47 -7.69 -7.98
C GLU A 6 12.68 -8.96 -7.70
N PHE A 7 12.56 -9.35 -6.42
CA PHE A 7 11.73 -10.49 -6.04
C PHE A 7 10.25 -10.30 -6.41
N LEU A 8 9.68 -9.12 -6.17
CA LEU A 8 8.30 -8.81 -6.54
C LEU A 8 8.10 -8.84 -8.06
N ILE A 9 9.04 -8.31 -8.84
CA ILE A 9 9.01 -8.40 -10.32
C ILE A 9 9.01 -9.85 -10.77
N GLN A 10 9.98 -10.65 -10.29
CA GLN A 10 10.07 -12.07 -10.63
C GLN A 10 8.79 -12.81 -10.27
N TYR A 11 8.17 -12.48 -9.12
CA TYR A 11 6.91 -13.08 -8.72
C TYR A 11 5.76 -12.71 -9.66
N VAL A 12 5.64 -11.44 -10.06
CA VAL A 12 4.64 -10.98 -11.03
C VAL A 12 4.81 -11.69 -12.37
N ASP A 13 6.04 -11.87 -12.85
CA ASP A 13 6.35 -12.52 -14.12
C ASP A 13 6.06 -14.03 -14.12
N LEU A 14 6.08 -14.69 -12.95
CA LEU A 14 5.74 -16.10 -12.81
C LEU A 14 4.24 -16.40 -12.86
N LEU A 15 3.38 -15.39 -12.63
CA LEU A 15 1.94 -15.62 -12.54
C LEU A 15 1.33 -15.89 -13.93
N PRO A 16 0.53 -16.96 -14.07
CA PRO A 16 -0.05 -17.31 -15.36
C PRO A 16 -1.07 -16.26 -15.83
N GLY A 17 -1.10 -15.98 -17.14
CA GLY A 17 -2.24 -15.32 -17.77
C GLY A 17 -2.21 -13.79 -17.85
N LYS A 18 -1.05 -13.12 -17.73
CA LYS A 18 -0.95 -11.68 -18.02
C LYS A 18 0.34 -11.28 -18.73
N PRO A 19 0.27 -10.33 -19.70
CA PRO A 19 1.43 -9.60 -20.16
C PRO A 19 1.82 -8.54 -19.11
N GLY A 20 2.56 -8.94 -18.06
CA GLY A 20 3.02 -8.03 -16.99
C GLY A 20 1.91 -7.34 -16.19
N SER A 21 2.28 -6.66 -15.10
CA SER A 21 1.37 -5.79 -14.35
C SER A 21 1.51 -4.35 -14.83
N PRO A 22 0.42 -3.57 -15.02
CA PRO A 22 0.53 -2.15 -15.34
C PRO A 22 1.10 -1.32 -14.16
N VAL A 23 1.25 -1.94 -12.98
CA VAL A 23 1.75 -1.33 -11.75
C VAL A 23 2.95 -2.08 -11.19
N VAL A 24 3.80 -2.66 -12.04
CA VAL A 24 5.09 -3.27 -11.64
C VAL A 24 5.79 -2.34 -10.62
N PRO A 25 6.24 -2.85 -9.47
CA PRO A 25 6.45 -4.26 -9.11
C PRO A 25 5.21 -4.93 -8.48
N PHE A 26 4.10 -4.21 -8.32
CA PHE A 26 2.91 -4.69 -7.63
C PHE A 26 2.00 -5.48 -8.57
N LEU A 27 1.21 -6.40 -8.01
CA LEU A 27 0.29 -7.24 -8.78
C LEU A 27 -1.03 -6.53 -9.14
N SER A 28 -1.45 -5.58 -8.30
CA SER A 28 -2.75 -4.91 -8.40
C SER A 28 -2.68 -3.47 -7.91
N LEU A 29 -3.65 -2.67 -8.34
CA LEU A 29 -3.91 -1.33 -7.87
C LEU A 29 -5.34 -1.28 -7.32
N VAL A 30 -5.50 -0.72 -6.14
CA VAL A 30 -6.80 -0.46 -5.53
C VAL A 30 -6.96 1.04 -5.37
N VAL A 31 -8.07 1.58 -5.87
CA VAL A 31 -8.41 3.01 -5.71
C VAL A 31 -9.51 3.12 -4.67
N ASN A 32 -9.15 3.69 -3.52
CA ASN A 32 -10.10 4.00 -2.48
C ASN A 32 -10.60 5.44 -2.64
N ILE A 33 -11.91 5.61 -2.83
CA ILE A 33 -12.53 6.93 -2.97
C ILE A 33 -13.19 7.28 -1.65
N ASN A 34 -12.78 8.39 -1.02
CA ASN A 34 -13.46 8.92 0.16
C ASN A 34 -13.57 7.88 1.29
N VAL A 35 -12.48 7.16 1.57
CA VAL A 35 -12.50 6.03 2.49
C VAL A 35 -11.95 6.40 3.87
N CYS A 36 -12.68 5.99 4.90
CA CYS A 36 -12.15 5.71 6.23
C CYS A 36 -12.15 4.18 6.39
N THR A 37 -10.97 3.57 6.50
CA THR A 37 -10.87 2.12 6.62
C THR A 37 -10.87 1.69 8.07
N LEU A 38 -11.42 0.50 8.34
CA LEU A 38 -11.20 -0.15 9.64
C LEU A 38 -9.77 -0.68 9.71
N ALA A 39 -9.27 -0.98 10.91
CA ALA A 39 -7.94 -1.58 11.07
C ALA A 39 -7.89 -2.98 10.43
N TYR A 40 -7.00 -3.18 9.45
CA TYR A 40 -6.76 -4.48 8.81
C TYR A 40 -5.29 -4.69 8.44
N ARG A 41 -4.99 -5.92 8.02
CA ARG A 41 -3.72 -6.34 7.42
C ARG A 41 -3.99 -7.00 6.08
N ASP A 42 -3.10 -6.77 5.12
CA ASP A 42 -3.16 -7.51 3.85
C ASP A 42 -2.41 -8.83 4.00
N GLY A 43 -3.07 -9.82 4.60
CA GLY A 43 -2.45 -11.12 4.86
C GLY A 43 -2.04 -11.90 3.60
N LYS A 44 -2.45 -11.44 2.41
CA LYS A 44 -2.08 -12.00 1.11
C LYS A 44 -0.92 -11.27 0.42
N ASP A 45 -0.51 -10.12 0.94
CA ASP A 45 0.66 -9.42 0.41
C ASP A 45 1.92 -10.20 0.76
N LEU A 46 2.86 -10.22 -0.18
CA LEU A 46 4.13 -10.92 0.00
C LEU A 46 5.09 -10.13 0.87
N ILE A 47 5.28 -8.86 0.53
CA ILE A 47 6.29 -8.00 1.15
C ILE A 47 5.67 -6.61 1.40
N TYR A 48 5.62 -5.78 0.36
CA TYR A 48 5.28 -4.37 0.49
C TYR A 48 3.92 -4.04 -0.11
N CYS A 49 3.25 -3.09 0.54
CA CYS A 49 2.17 -2.30 -0.03
C CYS A 49 2.63 -0.85 -0.18
N LEU A 50 2.14 -0.18 -1.22
CA LEU A 50 2.32 1.24 -1.45
C LEU A 50 0.95 1.92 -1.41
N VAL A 51 0.83 2.92 -0.54
CA VAL A 51 -0.32 3.82 -0.51
C VAL A 51 0.12 5.16 -1.08
N LEU A 52 -0.58 5.63 -2.11
CA LEU A 52 -0.39 6.94 -2.73
C LEU A 52 -1.63 7.79 -2.43
N LEU A 53 -1.45 8.95 -1.80
CA LEU A 53 -2.57 9.86 -1.54
C LEU A 53 -2.83 10.73 -2.78
N LEU A 54 -4.08 10.74 -3.24
CA LEU A 54 -4.54 11.56 -4.36
C LEU A 54 -5.64 12.50 -3.90
N GLY A 55 -5.33 13.80 -3.84
CA GLY A 55 -6.27 14.83 -3.41
C GLY A 55 -5.77 15.59 -2.18
N ASP A 56 -6.34 16.78 -1.99
CA ASP A 56 -6.03 17.64 -0.85
C ASP A 56 -7.10 17.45 0.23
N PHE A 57 -6.71 16.76 1.30
CA PHE A 57 -7.56 16.50 2.46
C PHE A 57 -7.00 17.22 3.70
N LYS A 58 -7.87 17.56 4.65
CA LYS A 58 -7.45 18.19 5.91
C LYS A 58 -7.07 17.15 6.97
N HIS A 59 -7.72 15.99 6.93
CA HIS A 59 -7.49 14.85 7.80
C HIS A 59 -7.37 13.58 6.95
N GLY A 60 -7.44 12.40 7.57
CA GLY A 60 -7.31 11.12 6.89
C GLY A 60 -5.92 10.51 7.03
N GLU A 61 -5.24 10.83 8.13
CA GLU A 61 -3.91 10.32 8.45
C GLU A 61 -3.89 8.79 8.41
N LEU A 62 -2.79 8.24 7.90
CA LEU A 62 -2.55 6.80 7.86
C LEU A 62 -1.96 6.36 9.19
N VAL A 63 -2.62 5.44 9.87
CA VAL A 63 -2.14 4.85 11.12
C VAL A 63 -1.43 3.53 10.83
N LEU A 64 -0.23 3.36 11.37
CA LEU A 64 0.53 2.11 11.36
C LEU A 64 0.69 1.63 12.81
N LYS A 65 -0.18 0.71 13.22
CA LYS A 65 -0.40 0.40 14.65
C LYS A 65 0.82 -0.20 15.31
N GLU A 66 1.44 -1.21 14.70
CA GLU A 66 2.59 -1.93 15.27
C GLU A 66 3.83 -1.03 15.37
N GLN A 67 3.94 -0.02 14.51
CA GLN A 67 5.00 0.98 14.55
C GLN A 67 4.69 2.16 15.49
N GLY A 68 3.44 2.28 15.96
CA GLY A 68 3.00 3.41 16.78
C GLY A 68 3.01 4.75 16.04
N LEU A 69 2.82 4.72 14.72
CA LEU A 69 2.91 5.90 13.86
C LEU A 69 1.54 6.37 13.39
N VAL A 70 1.37 7.70 13.36
CA VAL A 70 0.28 8.39 12.67
C VAL A 70 0.94 9.29 11.63
N VAL A 71 0.67 9.04 10.36
CA VAL A 71 1.35 9.65 9.24
C VAL A 71 0.36 10.55 8.48
N GLY A 72 0.57 11.86 8.60
CA GLY A 72 -0.12 12.84 7.76
C GLY A 72 0.52 12.87 6.39
N LEU A 73 -0.12 12.26 5.40
CA LEU A 73 0.29 12.30 4.00
C LEU A 73 -0.35 13.50 3.30
N HIS A 74 0.40 14.19 2.46
CA HIS A 74 -0.13 15.23 1.57
C HIS A 74 -0.38 14.68 0.17
N SER A 75 -1.08 15.46 -0.66
CA SER A 75 -1.36 15.09 -2.05
C SER A 75 -0.07 14.78 -2.81
N ARG A 76 -0.01 13.56 -3.36
CA ARG A 76 1.13 12.93 -4.07
C ARG A 76 2.23 12.35 -3.16
N ASP A 77 2.09 12.43 -1.84
CA ASP A 77 2.93 11.65 -0.95
C ASP A 77 2.55 10.17 -1.07
N PHE A 78 3.56 9.32 -0.91
CA PHE A 78 3.37 7.89 -0.85
C PHE A 78 4.07 7.31 0.36
N MET A 79 3.55 6.19 0.84
CA MET A 79 4.17 5.40 1.90
C MET A 79 4.26 3.94 1.47
N ILE A 80 5.43 3.36 1.70
CA ILE A 80 5.70 1.94 1.50
C ILE A 80 5.89 1.30 2.88
N PHE A 81 5.17 0.22 3.15
CA PHE A 81 5.25 -0.50 4.41
C PHE A 81 4.92 -1.99 4.23
N LEU A 82 5.25 -2.79 5.25
CA LEU A 82 4.98 -4.23 5.29
C LEU A 82 3.52 -4.47 5.71
N SER A 83 2.60 -4.45 4.75
CA SER A 83 1.14 -4.57 4.98
C SER A 83 0.71 -5.92 5.58
N LYS A 84 1.50 -6.97 5.38
CA LYS A 84 1.28 -8.29 5.99
C LYS A 84 1.49 -8.28 7.50
N ASP A 85 2.50 -7.54 7.96
CA ASP A 85 2.94 -7.49 9.35
C ASP A 85 2.43 -6.25 10.10
N THR A 86 1.88 -5.28 9.36
CA THR A 86 1.42 -3.99 9.87
C THR A 86 -0.09 -3.87 9.72
N THR A 87 -0.77 -3.73 10.85
CA THR A 87 -2.17 -3.30 10.90
C THR A 87 -2.23 -1.81 10.59
N TYR A 88 -2.97 -1.46 9.54
CA TYR A 88 -3.10 -0.08 9.09
C TYR A 88 -4.56 0.30 8.84
N PHE A 89 -4.83 1.60 8.93
CA PHE A 89 -6.13 2.20 8.63
C PHE A 89 -6.01 3.71 8.40
N SER A 90 -6.97 4.30 7.70
CA SER A 90 -7.12 5.75 7.59
C SER A 90 -8.08 6.30 8.65
N LEU A 91 -7.78 7.50 9.17
CA LEU A 91 -8.72 8.27 9.99
C LEU A 91 -9.80 8.93 9.13
N ASP A 92 -10.79 9.56 9.78
CA ASP A 92 -11.79 10.41 9.10
C ASP A 92 -11.12 11.63 8.47
N TYR A 93 -11.57 12.03 7.26
CA TYR A 93 -10.91 13.01 6.37
C TYR A 93 -11.66 14.33 6.18
#